data_AF-A0A0G4H8I2-F1
#
_entry.id   AF-A0A0G4H8I2-F1
#
_cell.length_a   1.000
_cell.length_b   1.000
_cell.length_c   1.000
_cell.angle_alpha   90.00
_cell.angle_beta   90.00
_cell.angle_gamma   90.00
#
_symmetry.space_group_name_H-M   'P 1'
#
loop_
_entity.id
_entity.type
_entity.pdbx_description
1 polymer ?
#
loop_
_entity_poly.entity_id
_entity_poly.type
_entity_poly.pdbx_seq_one_letter_code
_entity_poly.pdbx_strand_id
1 'polypeptide(L)'
;MWNFVAFCVPVGVVLLMMLLSSVSFLERAAQRVSTAKISLGSVAIRFVSLVLILVGCAFAFETHKLVRMNHYRAEHREEMSVEQEDRWKAELWRHHRNW
;
A
#
# COMPACT_ATOMS: atom_id res chain seq x y z
N MET A 1 7.26 -4.66 0.09
CA MET A 1 5.87 -4.27 -0.29
C MET A 1 5.78 -2.82 -0.76
N TRP A 2 6.39 -1.87 -0.04
CA TRP A 2 6.33 -0.44 -0.38
C TRP A 2 6.72 -0.10 -1.83
N ASN A 3 7.77 -0.70 -2.39
CA ASN A 3 8.17 -0.47 -3.79
C ASN A 3 7.05 -0.76 -4.81
N PHE A 4 6.20 -1.76 -4.52
CA PHE A 4 5.05 -2.07 -5.36
C PHE A 4 3.96 -0.99 -5.25
N VAL A 5 3.64 -0.57 -4.02
CA VAL A 5 2.67 0.51 -3.76
C VAL A 5 3.13 1.83 -4.39
N ALA A 6 4.41 2.17 -4.22
CA ALA A 6 5.05 3.35 -4.80
C ALA A 6 5.00 3.36 -6.34
N PHE A 7 4.99 2.20 -6.98
CA PHE A 7 4.78 2.08 -8.43
C PHE A 7 3.30 2.22 -8.82
N CYS A 8 2.38 1.62 -8.04
CA CYS A 8 0.95 1.63 -8.33
C CYS A 8 0.30 3.02 -8.19
N VAL A 9 0.76 3.84 -7.24
CA VAL A 9 0.15 5.16 -6.97
C VAL A 9 0.24 6.11 -8.19
N PRO A 10 1.42 6.35 -8.80
CA PRO A 10 1.51 7.18 -10.02
C PRO A 10 0.67 6.65 -11.17
N VAL A 11 0.63 5.33 -11.37
CA VAL A 11 -0.21 4.71 -12.40
C VAL A 11 -1.70 4.98 -12.15
N GLY A 12 -2.14 4.86 -10.90
CA GLY A 12 -3.50 5.21 -10.50
C GLY A 12 -3.84 6.68 -10.76
N VAL A 13 -2.93 7.59 -10.44
CA VAL A 13 -3.10 9.04 -10.70
C VAL A 13 -3.20 9.32 -12.20
N VAL A 14 -2.34 8.70 -13.01
CA VAL A 14 -2.40 8.87 -14.48
C VAL A 14 -3.73 8.35 -15.03
N LEU A 15 -4.19 7.18 -14.58
CA LEU A 15 -5.49 6.64 -15.00
C LEU A 15 -6.66 7.56 -14.60
N LEU A 16 -6.59 8.16 -13.40
CA LEU A 16 -7.59 9.13 -12.95
C LEU A 16 -7.56 10.39 -13.82
N MET A 17 -6.38 10.93 -14.13
CA MET A 17 -6.23 12.08 -15.01
C MET A 17 -6.76 11.79 -16.42
N MET A 18 -6.51 10.57 -16.94
CA MET A 18 -7.08 10.14 -18.23
C MET A 18 -8.61 10.10 -18.19
N LEU A 19 -9.22 9.62 -17.10
CA LEU A 19 -10.67 9.63 -16.92
C LEU A 19 -11.26 11.04 -16.80
N LEU A 20 -10.52 11.99 -16.23
CA LEU A 20 -10.95 13.38 -16.07
C LEU A 20 -10.63 14.28 -17.27
N SER A 21 -9.84 13.78 -18.23
CA SER A 21 -9.34 14.58 -19.37
C SER A 21 -10.42 15.02 -20.36
N SER A 22 -11.64 14.48 -20.30
CA SER A 22 -12.71 14.70 -21.29
C SER A 22 -12.34 14.26 -22.71
N VAL A 23 -11.22 13.54 -22.89
CA VAL A 23 -10.78 13.00 -24.18
C VAL A 23 -11.28 11.56 -24.30
N SER A 24 -12.26 11.35 -25.17
CA SER A 24 -13.03 10.11 -25.25
C SER A 24 -12.18 8.84 -25.47
N PHE A 25 -11.06 8.94 -26.19
CA PHE A 25 -10.15 7.80 -26.38
C PHE A 25 -9.36 7.45 -25.11
N LEU A 26 -8.88 8.47 -24.38
CA LEU A 26 -8.14 8.29 -23.12
C LEU A 26 -9.05 7.74 -22.02
N GLU A 27 -10.28 8.22 -21.94
CA GLU A 27 -11.28 7.70 -21.01
C GLU A 27 -11.56 6.22 -21.25
N ARG A 28 -11.80 5.82 -22.52
CA ARG A 28 -12.01 4.41 -22.87
C ARG A 28 -10.80 3.54 -22.56
N ALA A 29 -9.59 4.05 -22.80
CA ALA A 29 -8.36 3.35 -22.45
C ALA A 29 -8.25 3.14 -20.93
N ALA A 30 -8.45 4.20 -20.14
CA ALA A 30 -8.42 4.13 -18.68
C ALA A 30 -9.52 3.23 -18.11
N GLN A 31 -10.73 3.24 -18.69
CA GLN A 31 -11.81 2.33 -18.33
C GLN A 31 -11.46 0.87 -18.60
N ARG A 32 -10.86 0.54 -19.76
CA ARG A 32 -10.43 -0.83 -20.07
C ARG A 32 -9.39 -1.34 -19.07
N VAL A 33 -8.43 -0.51 -18.70
CA VAL A 33 -7.42 -0.88 -17.69
C VAL A 33 -8.05 -1.04 -16.31
N SER A 34 -8.96 -0.13 -15.93
CA SER A 34 -9.62 -0.17 -14.61
C SER A 34 -10.59 -1.34 -14.45
N THR A 35 -11.20 -1.78 -15.55
CA THR A 35 -12.13 -2.92 -15.59
C THR A 35 -11.46 -4.24 -15.98
N ALA A 36 -10.15 -4.23 -16.25
CA ALA A 36 -9.39 -5.41 -16.55
C ALA A 36 -9.56 -6.45 -15.43
N LYS A 37 -9.88 -7.67 -15.82
CA LYS A 37 -10.08 -8.79 -14.90
C LYS A 37 -8.93 -9.78 -15.04
N ILE A 38 -8.44 -10.26 -13.91
CA ILE A 38 -7.57 -11.41 -13.84
C ILE A 38 -8.46 -12.58 -13.40
N SER A 39 -8.54 -13.60 -14.24
CA SER A 39 -9.23 -14.85 -13.92
C SER A 39 -8.24 -15.83 -13.30
N LEU A 40 -8.52 -16.28 -12.08
CA LEU A 40 -7.81 -17.38 -11.43
C LEU A 40 -8.81 -18.53 -11.23
N GLY A 41 -8.80 -19.51 -12.12
CA GLY A 41 -9.79 -20.59 -12.13
C GLY A 41 -11.21 -20.06 -12.33
N SER A 42 -12.12 -20.38 -11.40
CA SER A 42 -13.53 -19.96 -11.46
C SER A 42 -13.78 -18.53 -10.94
N VAL A 43 -12.77 -17.88 -10.34
CA VAL A 43 -12.90 -16.55 -9.75
C VAL A 43 -12.28 -15.51 -10.68
N ALA A 44 -13.01 -14.45 -10.98
CA ALA A 44 -12.51 -13.30 -11.72
C ALA A 44 -12.47 -12.07 -10.81
N ILE A 45 -11.28 -11.53 -10.57
CA ILE A 45 -11.07 -10.32 -9.79
C ILE A 45 -10.64 -9.17 -10.70
N ARG A 46 -11.15 -7.96 -10.45
CA ARG A 46 -10.66 -6.77 -11.14
C ARG A 46 -9.25 -6.44 -10.66
N PHE A 47 -8.37 -6.05 -11.57
CA PHE A 47 -6.98 -5.71 -11.25
C PHE A 47 -6.91 -4.63 -10.16
N VAL A 48 -7.73 -3.59 -10.26
CA VAL A 48 -7.80 -2.51 -9.25
C VAL A 48 -8.20 -3.04 -7.88
N SER A 49 -9.16 -3.96 -7.81
CA SER A 49 -9.59 -4.59 -6.55
C SER A 49 -8.47 -5.43 -5.93
N LEU A 50 -7.72 -6.17 -6.75
CA LEU A 50 -6.56 -6.92 -6.29
C LEU A 50 -5.49 -5.99 -5.71
N VAL A 51 -5.17 -4.90 -6.39
CA VAL A 51 -4.21 -3.89 -5.89
C VAL A 51 -4.68 -3.32 -4.56
N LEU A 52 -5.95 -2.94 -4.43
CA LEU A 52 -6.50 -2.43 -3.16
C LEU A 52 -6.39 -3.44 -2.02
N ILE A 53 -6.68 -4.72 -2.26
CA ILE A 53 -6.52 -5.77 -1.25
C ILE A 53 -5.06 -5.90 -0.83
N LEU A 54 -4.12 -5.94 -1.78
CA LEU A 54 -2.69 -6.05 -1.47
C LEU A 54 -2.19 -4.85 -0.67
N VAL A 55 -2.62 -3.64 -1.04
CA VAL A 55 -2.28 -2.40 -0.32
C VAL A 55 -2.87 -2.44 1.10
N GLY A 56 -4.13 -2.86 1.27
CA GLY A 56 -4.76 -3.01 2.57
C GLY A 56 -4.06 -4.04 3.47
N CYS A 57 -3.71 -5.21 2.93
CA CYS A 57 -2.91 -6.21 3.64
C CYS A 57 -1.54 -5.68 4.05
N ALA A 58 -0.90 -4.86 3.20
CA ALA A 58 0.39 -4.24 3.51
C ALA A 58 0.30 -3.24 4.65
N PHE A 59 -0.70 -2.37 4.59
CA PHE A 59 -0.98 -1.43 5.65
C PHE A 59 -1.25 -2.15 6.98
N ALA A 60 -2.09 -3.20 6.97
CA ALA A 60 -2.41 -3.97 8.15
C ALA A 60 -1.17 -4.67 8.74
N PHE A 61 -0.33 -5.27 7.89
CA PHE A 61 0.90 -5.94 8.33
C PHE A 61 1.89 -4.97 8.97
N GLU A 62 2.17 -3.84 8.32
CA GLU A 62 3.09 -2.82 8.86
C GLU A 62 2.55 -2.21 10.15
N THR A 63 1.24 -1.92 10.20
CA THR A 63 0.59 -1.40 11.42
C THR A 63 0.67 -2.40 12.56
N HIS A 64 0.42 -3.69 12.29
CA HIS A 64 0.51 -4.71 13.32
C HIS A 64 1.94 -4.87 13.86
N LYS A 65 2.94 -4.82 12.98
CA LYS A 65 4.36 -4.83 13.37
C LYS A 65 4.70 -3.68 14.32
N LEU A 66 4.24 -2.47 13.99
CA LEU A 66 4.44 -1.27 14.81
C LEU A 66 3.77 -1.36 16.18
N VAL A 67 2.53 -1.83 16.23
CA VAL A 67 1.81 -2.05 17.49
C VAL A 67 2.56 -3.05 18.37
N ARG A 68 3.01 -4.17 17.79
CA ARG A 68 3.78 -5.19 18.52
C ARG A 68 5.10 -4.63 19.09
N MET A 69 5.84 -3.85 18.30
CA MET A 69 7.07 -3.22 18.78
C MET A 69 6.78 -2.18 19.86
N ASN A 70 5.67 -1.45 19.78
CA ASN A 70 5.28 -0.49 20.81
C ASN A 70 4.92 -1.17 22.14
N HIS A 71 4.22 -2.31 22.09
CA HIS A 71 3.96 -3.12 23.29
C HIS A 71 5.26 -3.65 23.90
N TYR A 72 6.15 -4.22 23.09
CA TYR A 72 7.46 -4.68 23.56
C TYR A 72 8.26 -3.55 24.21
N ARG A 73 8.22 -2.35 23.62
CA ARG A 73 8.88 -1.15 24.16
C ARG A 73 8.30 -0.73 25.52
N ALA A 74 6.99 -0.83 25.68
CA ALA A 74 6.31 -0.49 26.93
C ALA A 74 6.67 -1.46 28.07
N GLU A 75 6.83 -2.75 27.75
CA GLU A 75 7.15 -3.81 28.72
C GLU A 75 8.65 -3.86 29.08
N HIS A 76 9.55 -3.57 28.13
CA HIS A 76 11.00 -3.75 28.29
C HIS A 76 11.77 -2.43 28.15
N ARG A 77 11.18 -1.32 28.62
CA ARG A 77 11.71 0.03 28.37
C ARG A 77 13.14 0.24 28.86
N GLU A 78 13.50 -0.36 29.98
CA GLU A 78 14.83 -0.23 30.61
C GLU A 78 15.88 -1.17 29.99
N GLU A 79 15.46 -2.18 29.24
CA GLU A 79 16.34 -3.22 28.68
C GLU A 79 16.64 -3.05 27.19
N MET A 80 15.98 -2.10 26.50
CA MET A 80 16.25 -1.87 25.09
C MET A 80 17.61 -1.21 24.87
N SER A 81 18.34 -1.74 23.89
CA SER A 81 19.52 -1.07 23.40
C SER A 81 19.15 0.18 22.60
N VAL A 82 20.07 1.16 22.56
CA VAL A 82 19.95 2.37 21.73
C VAL A 82 19.67 2.02 20.27
N GLU A 83 20.31 0.96 19.75
CA GLU A 83 20.10 0.48 18.39
C GLU A 83 18.66 0.02 18.12
N GLN A 84 18.03 -0.66 19.08
CA GLN A 84 16.64 -1.11 18.96
C GLN A 84 15.67 0.08 18.96
N GLU A 85 15.96 1.08 19.79
CA GLU A 85 15.15 2.30 19.86
C GLU A 85 15.24 3.11 18.55
N ASP A 86 16.43 3.24 17.98
CA ASP A 86 16.63 3.94 16.70
C ASP A 86 15.96 3.21 15.53
N ARG A 87 16.03 1.87 15.51
CA ARG A 87 15.30 1.07 14.50
C ARG A 87 13.79 1.29 14.61
N TRP A 88 13.24 1.32 15.82
CA TRP A 88 11.83 1.60 16.03
C TRP A 88 11.43 3.01 15.57
N LYS A 89 12.21 4.04 15.93
CA LYS A 89 11.95 5.43 15.48
C LYS A 89 11.99 5.54 13.96
N ALA A 90 12.97 4.89 13.33
CA ALA A 90 13.08 4.86 11.87
C ALA A 90 11.90 4.14 11.21
N GLU A 91 11.43 3.03 11.79
CA GLU A 91 10.28 2.28 11.29
C GLU A 91 8.96 3.05 11.46
N LEU A 92 8.76 3.71 12.62
CA LEU A 92 7.63 4.60 12.88
C LEU A 92 7.58 5.77 11.88
N TRP A 93 8.74 6.39 11.62
CA TRP A 93 8.85 7.49 10.67
C TRP A 93 8.58 7.03 9.23
N ARG A 94 9.05 5.84 8.84
CA ARG A 94 8.73 5.26 7.52
C ARG A 94 7.24 4.99 7.37
N HIS A 95 6.59 4.43 8.40
CA HIS A 95 5.16 4.17 8.37
C HIS A 95 4.33 5.44 8.20
N HIS A 96 4.60 6.48 8.99
CA HIS A 96 3.92 7.79 8.88
C HIS A 96 4.08 8.50 7.53
N ARG A 97 5.17 8.23 6.79
CA ARG A 97 5.38 8.83 5.47
C ARG A 97 4.77 8.03 4.34
N ASN A 98 4.67 6.72 4.52
CA ASN A 98 4.23 5.81 3.49
C ASN A 98 2.71 5.59 3.52
N TRP A 99 2.08 5.75 4.67
CA TRP A 99 0.67 5.48 4.91
C TRP A 99 0.02 6.70 5.56
#